data_AF-A0A8H8SXA5-F1
#
_entry.id   AF-A0A8H8SXA5-F1
#
_cell.length_a   1.000
_cell.length_b   1.000
_cell.length_c   1.000
_cell.angle_alpha   90.00
_cell.angle_beta   90.00
_cell.angle_gamma   90.00
#
_symmetry.space_group_name_H-M   'P 1'
#
loop_
_entity.id
_entity.type
_entity.pdbx_description
1 polymer ?
#
loop_
_entity_poly.entity_id
_entity_poly.type
_entity_poly.pdbx_seq_one_letter_code
_entity_poly.pdbx_strand_id
1 'polypeptide(L)'
;MHFATNVSRVLAQSPGTRSSMLQGWIGWIHEFERSVTTGFRNNMSPNDIGDCLKAHLELLALKASLMNGIFGYLVLRDALPKFLSLVATDSNLLIEQHNGGMVISFHRIINTHRYELTKFAVHDVLTVLLLGVPLLVEYGYDGDHEPENPMFEWIHGIPATFLEVMAQINSRRTGSRVRLDDWQTLEERVLFWKSRYAMLNDAPVPGSDDAERVAVQEGWRHLLLIYIYMV
;
A
#
# COMPACT_ATOMS: atom_id res chain seq x y z
N MET A 1 16.58 -2.23 -3.62
CA MET A 1 16.49 -2.66 -5.04
C MET A 1 17.31 -3.92 -5.38
N HIS A 2 18.45 -4.21 -4.74
CA HIS A 2 19.27 -5.41 -5.05
C HIS A 2 18.61 -6.79 -4.76
N PHE A 3 17.64 -6.85 -3.85
CA PHE A 3 16.99 -8.10 -3.47
C PHE A 3 16.03 -8.60 -4.56
N ALA A 4 15.20 -7.71 -5.10
CA ALA A 4 14.22 -8.04 -6.14
C ALA A 4 14.89 -8.54 -7.43
N THR A 5 15.97 -7.90 -7.87
CA THR A 5 16.76 -8.32 -9.04
C THR A 5 17.42 -9.69 -8.84
N ASN A 6 17.88 -9.98 -7.61
CA ASN A 6 18.46 -11.28 -7.29
C ASN A 6 17.39 -12.40 -7.25
N VAL A 7 16.20 -12.12 -6.72
CA VAL A 7 15.08 -13.09 -6.71
C VAL A 7 14.62 -13.41 -8.13
N SER A 8 14.40 -12.40 -8.97
CA SER A 8 14.00 -12.60 -10.38
C SER A 8 15.05 -13.40 -11.17
N ARG A 9 16.35 -13.20 -10.89
CA ARG A 9 17.45 -13.94 -11.51
C ARG A 9 17.49 -15.41 -11.07
N VAL A 10 17.15 -15.71 -9.82
CA VAL A 10 17.10 -17.09 -9.28
C VAL A 10 15.90 -17.86 -9.84
N LEU A 11 14.76 -17.18 -10.07
CA LEU A 11 13.58 -17.77 -10.71
C LEU A 11 13.86 -18.21 -12.17
N ALA A 12 14.90 -17.67 -12.81
CA ALA A 12 15.31 -18.03 -14.18
C ALA A 12 16.29 -19.23 -14.26
N GLN A 13 16.79 -19.77 -13.14
CA GLN A 13 17.82 -20.84 -13.14
C GLN A 13 17.23 -22.27 -13.12
N SER A 14 18.06 -23.27 -13.43
CA SER A 14 17.69 -24.69 -13.52
C SER A 14 17.03 -25.24 -12.24
N PRO A 15 16.09 -26.21 -12.36
CA PRO A 15 15.16 -26.56 -11.28
C PRO A 15 15.82 -27.13 -10.01
N GLY A 16 16.96 -27.83 -10.12
CA GLY A 16 17.67 -28.39 -8.96
C GLY A 16 18.34 -27.32 -8.09
N THR A 17 18.98 -26.32 -8.70
CA THR A 17 19.65 -25.21 -8.00
C THR A 17 18.63 -24.23 -7.42
N ARG A 18 17.47 -24.09 -8.06
CA ARG A 18 16.34 -23.26 -7.62
C ARG A 18 15.76 -23.74 -6.29
N SER A 19 15.63 -25.06 -6.11
CA SER A 19 15.00 -25.66 -4.91
C SER A 19 15.82 -25.43 -3.62
N SER A 20 17.14 -25.65 -3.67
CA SER A 20 18.01 -25.48 -2.49
C SER A 20 18.17 -24.02 -2.07
N MET A 21 18.28 -23.09 -3.05
CA MET A 21 18.33 -21.66 -2.75
C MET A 21 17.02 -21.14 -2.16
N LEU A 22 15.87 -21.54 -2.72
CA LEU A 22 14.56 -21.15 -2.18
C LEU A 22 14.37 -21.60 -0.74
N GLN A 23 14.80 -22.83 -0.39
CA GLN A 23 14.77 -23.31 0.99
C GLN A 23 15.66 -22.48 1.93
N GLY A 24 16.85 -22.08 1.47
CA GLY A 24 17.72 -21.17 2.22
C GLY A 24 17.07 -19.81 2.48
N TRP A 25 16.43 -19.22 1.46
CA TRP A 25 15.70 -17.95 1.60
C TRP A 25 14.52 -18.05 2.56
N ILE A 26 13.74 -19.14 2.48
CA ILE A 26 12.61 -19.38 3.41
C ILE A 26 13.12 -19.51 4.84
N GLY A 27 14.22 -20.25 5.06
CA GLY A 27 14.86 -20.36 6.38
C GLY A 27 15.27 -18.99 6.94
N TRP A 28 15.91 -18.16 6.13
CA TRP A 28 16.29 -16.80 6.52
C TRP A 28 15.08 -15.91 6.82
N ILE A 29 13.99 -16.01 6.05
CA ILE A 29 12.74 -15.26 6.31
C ILE A 29 12.14 -15.65 7.66
N HIS A 30 12.15 -16.94 8.01
CA HIS A 30 11.63 -17.37 9.31
C HIS A 30 12.51 -16.89 10.48
N GLU A 31 13.82 -16.81 10.29
CA GLU A 31 14.72 -16.22 11.28
C GLU A 31 14.49 -14.71 11.43
N PHE A 32 14.32 -14.00 10.31
CA PHE A 32 13.98 -12.58 10.30
C PHE A 32 12.61 -12.32 10.94
N GLU A 33 11.61 -13.14 10.65
CA GLU A 33 10.30 -13.07 11.32
C GLU A 33 10.46 -13.21 12.84
N ARG A 34 11.22 -14.20 13.30
CA ARG A 34 11.44 -14.42 14.74
C ARG A 34 12.10 -13.22 15.40
N SER A 35 13.08 -12.58 14.76
CA SER A 35 13.73 -11.38 15.32
C SER A 35 12.79 -10.18 15.37
N VAL A 36 11.95 -10.02 14.35
CA VAL A 36 10.95 -8.95 14.25
C VAL A 36 9.81 -9.11 15.27
N THR A 37 9.34 -10.34 15.51
CA THR A 37 8.28 -10.62 16.50
C THR A 37 8.76 -10.49 17.95
N THR A 38 10.00 -10.87 18.24
CA THR A 38 10.56 -10.82 19.60
C THR A 38 10.94 -9.40 20.06
N GLY A 39 11.01 -8.45 19.12
CA GLY A 39 11.38 -7.07 19.42
C GLY A 39 10.31 -6.28 20.15
N PHE A 40 9.02 -6.51 19.91
CA PHE A 40 7.96 -5.63 20.41
C PHE A 40 7.77 -5.73 21.93
N ARG A 41 8.03 -4.63 22.66
CA ARG A 41 7.87 -4.53 24.12
C ARG A 41 6.96 -3.35 24.47
N ASN A 42 6.17 -3.49 25.53
CA ASN A 42 5.14 -2.52 25.94
C ASN A 42 5.65 -1.09 26.28
N ASN A 43 6.97 -0.87 26.35
CA ASN A 43 7.59 0.41 26.74
C ASN A 43 8.45 1.03 25.63
N MET A 44 8.18 0.71 24.36
CA MET A 44 8.92 1.25 23.22
C MET A 44 8.61 2.72 22.98
N SER A 45 9.63 3.48 22.55
CA SER A 45 9.41 4.85 22.08
C SER A 45 8.66 4.84 20.73
N PRO A 46 7.98 5.93 20.34
CA PRO A 46 7.33 6.03 19.04
C PRO A 46 8.26 5.79 17.84
N ASN A 47 9.56 6.08 17.99
CA ASN A 47 10.55 5.80 16.96
C ASN A 47 10.85 4.30 16.85
N ASP A 48 11.03 3.62 17.99
CA ASP A 48 11.26 2.17 18.03
C ASP A 48 10.07 1.39 17.45
N ILE A 49 8.84 1.84 17.75
CA ILE A 49 7.62 1.27 17.17
C ILE A 49 7.59 1.50 15.65
N GLY A 50 8.01 2.69 15.20
CA GLY A 50 8.16 3.04 13.77
C GLY A 50 9.12 2.09 13.05
N ASP A 51 10.30 1.85 13.63
CA ASP A 51 11.29 0.95 13.02
C ASP A 51 10.84 -0.51 13.06
N CYS A 52 10.15 -0.93 14.12
CA CYS A 52 9.53 -2.24 14.19
C CYS A 52 8.45 -2.41 13.10
N LEU A 53 7.62 -1.39 12.88
CA LEU A 53 6.61 -1.39 11.81
C LEU A 53 7.27 -1.49 10.43
N LYS A 54 8.34 -0.71 10.16
CA LYS A 54 9.11 -0.82 8.90
C LYS A 54 9.61 -2.25 8.68
N ALA A 55 10.19 -2.87 9.71
CA ALA A 55 10.69 -4.24 9.60
C ALA A 55 9.58 -5.25 9.27
N HIS A 56 8.39 -5.10 9.86
CA HIS A 56 7.22 -5.94 9.49
C HIS A 56 6.78 -5.71 8.04
N LEU A 57 6.81 -4.46 7.56
CA LEU A 57 6.41 -4.13 6.18
C LEU A 57 7.43 -4.64 5.14
N GLU A 58 8.73 -4.71 5.50
CA GLU A 58 9.71 -5.41 4.67
C GLU A 58 9.48 -6.93 4.68
N LEU A 59 9.22 -7.52 5.85
CA LEU A 59 8.88 -8.94 5.97
C LEU A 59 7.62 -9.29 5.15
N LEU A 60 6.62 -8.42 5.14
CA LEU A 60 5.43 -8.54 4.31
C LEU A 60 5.80 -8.63 2.83
N ALA A 61 6.59 -7.68 2.31
CA ALA A 61 6.98 -7.64 0.91
C ALA A 61 7.76 -8.91 0.51
N LEU A 62 8.63 -9.39 1.39
CA LEU A 62 9.39 -10.62 1.21
C LEU A 62 8.48 -11.85 1.16
N LYS A 63 7.58 -12.01 2.14
CA LYS A 63 6.66 -13.17 2.20
C LYS A 63 5.64 -13.18 1.07
N ALA A 64 5.10 -12.02 0.70
CA ALA A 64 4.19 -11.90 -0.43
C ALA A 64 4.87 -12.31 -1.74
N SER A 65 6.14 -11.94 -1.93
CA SER A 65 6.89 -12.21 -3.16
C SER A 65 7.44 -13.64 -3.26
N LEU A 66 7.88 -14.22 -2.15
CA LEU A 66 8.59 -15.51 -2.13
C LEU A 66 7.71 -16.69 -1.73
N MET A 67 6.61 -16.45 -1.03
CA MET A 67 5.70 -17.49 -0.58
C MET A 67 4.35 -17.34 -1.27
N ASN A 68 3.56 -16.35 -0.85
CA ASN A 68 2.18 -16.12 -1.27
C ASN A 68 1.63 -14.85 -0.58
N GLY A 69 0.74 -14.13 -1.25
CA GLY A 69 0.05 -12.94 -0.72
C GLY A 69 -0.66 -13.13 0.63
N ILE A 70 -1.21 -14.30 0.92
CA ILE A 70 -1.82 -14.66 2.21
C ILE A 70 -0.80 -14.55 3.36
N PHE A 71 0.43 -15.03 3.16
CA PHE A 71 1.47 -14.90 4.20
C PHE A 71 1.89 -13.44 4.39
N GLY A 72 1.89 -12.64 3.32
CA GLY A 72 2.04 -11.19 3.41
C GLY A 72 0.91 -10.54 4.22
N TYR A 73 -0.34 -10.92 3.95
CA TYR A 73 -1.52 -10.42 4.69
C TYR A 73 -1.47 -10.74 6.18
N LEU A 74 -1.03 -11.94 6.56
CA LEU A 74 -0.87 -12.31 7.97
C LEU A 74 0.13 -11.39 8.67
N VAL A 75 1.27 -11.10 8.03
CA VAL A 75 2.25 -10.14 8.57
C VAL A 75 1.68 -8.73 8.64
N LEU A 76 0.89 -8.31 7.65
CA LEU A 76 0.22 -7.01 7.69
C LEU A 76 -0.73 -6.90 8.89
N ARG A 77 -1.50 -7.95 9.16
CA ARG A 77 -2.39 -8.02 10.32
C ARG A 77 -1.61 -7.95 11.64
N ASP A 78 -0.45 -8.60 11.72
CA ASP A 78 0.41 -8.55 12.91
C ASP A 78 1.11 -7.18 13.09
N ALA A 79 1.22 -6.40 12.01
CA ALA A 79 1.71 -5.03 12.03
C ALA A 79 0.65 -4.00 12.47
N LEU A 80 -0.63 -4.34 12.38
CA LEU A 80 -1.76 -3.43 12.68
C LEU A 80 -1.67 -2.77 14.07
N PRO A 81 -1.37 -3.47 15.19
CA PRO A 81 -1.28 -2.81 16.49
C PRO A 81 -0.20 -1.74 16.55
N LYS A 82 0.90 -1.92 15.82
CA LYS A 82 2.03 -0.96 15.76
C LYS A 82 1.62 0.27 14.96
N PHE A 83 0.97 0.05 13.82
CA PHE A 83 0.38 1.11 13.02
C PHE A 83 -0.61 1.95 13.85
N LEU A 84 -1.58 1.32 14.51
CA LEU A 84 -2.58 2.03 15.32
C LEU A 84 -1.94 2.79 16.49
N SER A 85 -0.93 2.20 17.15
CA SER A 85 -0.19 2.88 18.21
C SER A 85 0.52 4.13 17.74
N LEU A 86 1.07 4.13 16.51
CA LEU A 86 1.74 5.31 15.95
C LEU A 86 0.74 6.37 15.52
N VAL A 87 -0.36 5.97 14.89
CA VAL A 87 -1.43 6.91 14.50
C VAL A 87 -2.01 7.59 15.73
N ALA A 88 -2.19 6.87 16.83
CA ALA A 88 -2.66 7.44 18.10
C ALA A 88 -1.72 8.51 18.70
N THR A 89 -0.45 8.58 18.27
CA THR A 89 0.49 9.61 18.74
C THR A 89 0.38 10.93 17.96
N ASP A 90 -0.34 10.96 16.83
CA ASP A 90 -0.48 12.14 15.99
C ASP A 90 -1.95 12.41 15.66
N SER A 91 -2.54 13.33 16.42
CA SER A 91 -3.95 13.73 16.23
C SER A 91 -4.22 14.34 14.86
N ASN A 92 -3.20 14.84 14.15
CA ASN A 92 -3.38 15.39 12.81
C ASN A 92 -3.78 14.32 11.80
N LEU A 93 -3.48 13.04 12.06
CA LEU A 93 -3.85 11.93 11.17
C LEU A 93 -5.31 11.48 11.33
N LEU A 94 -6.02 12.05 12.31
CA LEU A 94 -7.40 11.68 12.61
C LEU A 94 -8.36 12.77 12.11
N ILE A 95 -9.53 12.34 11.67
CA ILE A 95 -10.66 13.21 11.32
C ILE A 95 -11.89 12.81 12.11
N GLU A 96 -12.69 13.81 12.46
CA GLU A 96 -13.94 13.63 13.17
C GLU A 96 -15.07 13.27 12.19
N GLN A 97 -15.85 12.25 12.52
CA GLN A 97 -17.04 11.85 11.80
C GLN A 97 -18.27 12.61 12.30
N HIS A 98 -19.35 12.62 11.50
CA HIS A 98 -20.62 13.25 11.86
C HIS A 98 -21.25 12.75 13.18
N ASN A 99 -20.85 11.56 13.66
CA ASN A 99 -21.31 10.98 14.92
C ASN A 99 -20.38 11.31 16.12
N GLY A 100 -19.37 12.16 15.95
CA GLY A 100 -18.36 12.50 16.96
C GLY A 100 -17.25 11.45 17.14
N GLY A 101 -17.24 10.38 16.36
CA GLY A 101 -16.18 9.38 16.35
C GLY A 101 -14.95 9.86 15.57
N MET A 102 -13.75 9.44 15.98
CA MET A 102 -12.52 9.71 15.23
C MET A 102 -12.19 8.54 14.32
N VAL A 103 -11.84 8.83 13.07
CA VAL A 103 -11.29 7.85 12.13
C VAL A 103 -9.99 8.33 11.53
N ILE A 104 -9.22 7.39 10.99
CA ILE A 104 -7.92 7.65 10.42
C ILE A 104 -8.11 8.24 9.02
N SER A 105 -7.68 9.48 8.77
CA SER A 105 -7.76 10.04 7.41
C SER A 105 -6.79 9.34 6.47
N PHE A 106 -7.33 8.75 5.39
CA PHE A 106 -6.53 8.14 4.36
C PHE A 106 -5.62 9.16 3.69
N HIS A 107 -6.16 10.31 3.31
CA HIS A 107 -5.42 11.38 2.65
C HIS A 107 -4.24 11.88 3.49
N ARG A 108 -4.44 12.10 4.80
CA ARG A 108 -3.37 12.55 5.69
C ARG A 108 -2.32 11.48 5.93
N ILE A 109 -2.71 10.21 5.98
CA ILE A 109 -1.76 9.10 6.07
C ILE A 109 -0.92 8.96 4.80
N ILE A 110 -1.50 9.12 3.62
CA ILE A 110 -0.71 8.98 2.39
C ILE A 110 0.24 10.15 2.14
N ASN A 111 -0.02 11.31 2.77
CA ASN A 111 0.81 12.50 2.67
C ASN A 111 1.72 12.74 3.90
N THR A 112 1.67 11.91 4.93
CA THR A 112 2.52 12.08 6.11
C THR A 112 4.01 11.85 5.79
N HIS A 113 4.90 12.45 6.60
CA HIS A 113 6.35 12.21 6.52
C HIS A 113 6.76 10.85 7.09
N ARG A 114 5.85 10.15 7.79
CA ARG A 114 6.09 8.83 8.36
C ARG A 114 5.84 7.74 7.32
N TYR A 115 6.87 7.46 6.51
CA TYR A 115 6.80 6.50 5.41
C TYR A 115 6.24 5.12 5.82
N GLU A 116 6.49 4.66 7.05
CA GLU A 116 5.95 3.40 7.55
C GLU A 116 4.41 3.38 7.64
N LEU A 117 3.78 4.51 7.95
CA LEU A 117 2.33 4.62 8.02
C LEU A 117 1.72 4.59 6.62
N THR A 118 2.31 5.35 5.70
CA THR A 118 1.85 5.33 4.31
C THR A 118 2.02 3.94 3.69
N LYS A 119 3.18 3.30 3.90
CA LYS A 119 3.44 1.97 3.36
C LYS A 119 2.46 0.94 3.92
N PHE A 120 2.11 1.02 5.21
CA PHE A 120 1.06 0.18 5.78
C PHE A 120 -0.28 0.38 5.07
N ALA A 121 -0.75 1.63 4.95
CA ALA A 121 -2.06 1.92 4.36
C ALA A 121 -2.14 1.52 2.89
N VAL A 122 -1.07 1.70 2.12
CA VAL A 122 -0.99 1.23 0.73
C VAL A 122 -1.08 -0.29 0.66
N HIS A 123 -0.36 -1.01 1.52
CA HIS A 123 -0.45 -2.47 1.54
C HIS A 123 -1.82 -2.96 2.00
N ASP A 124 -2.48 -2.29 2.94
CA ASP A 124 -3.84 -2.60 3.36
C ASP A 124 -4.82 -2.50 2.19
N VAL A 125 -4.80 -1.39 1.47
CA VAL A 125 -5.65 -1.18 0.28
C VAL A 125 -5.37 -2.18 -0.84
N LEU A 126 -4.10 -2.40 -1.16
CA LEU A 126 -3.71 -3.31 -2.24
C LEU A 126 -4.02 -4.77 -1.88
N THR A 127 -3.88 -5.16 -0.62
CA THR A 127 -4.15 -6.55 -0.21
C THR A 127 -5.63 -6.88 -0.32
N VAL A 128 -6.52 -5.93 -0.03
CA VAL A 128 -7.96 -6.11 -0.26
C VAL A 128 -8.27 -6.28 -1.74
N LEU A 129 -7.70 -5.44 -2.60
CA LEU A 129 -7.86 -5.56 -4.05
C LEU A 129 -7.39 -6.94 -4.55
N LEU A 130 -6.22 -7.40 -4.10
CA LEU A 130 -5.58 -8.62 -4.60
C LEU A 130 -6.19 -9.90 -4.03
N LEU A 131 -6.62 -9.90 -2.76
CA LEU A 131 -7.06 -11.11 -2.05
C LEU A 131 -8.57 -11.13 -1.77
N GLY A 132 -9.29 -10.04 -2.01
CA GLY A 132 -10.73 -9.93 -1.69
C GLY A 132 -11.03 -9.99 -0.18
N VAL A 133 -10.04 -9.69 0.67
CA VAL A 133 -10.21 -9.65 2.13
C VAL A 133 -10.74 -8.28 2.60
N PRO A 134 -11.32 -8.14 3.80
CA PRO A 134 -11.67 -6.83 4.34
C PRO A 134 -10.44 -5.97 4.65
N LEU A 135 -10.58 -4.64 4.58
CA LEU A 135 -9.58 -3.69 5.07
C LEU A 135 -9.32 -3.95 6.56
N LEU A 136 -8.06 -3.83 6.97
CA LEU A 136 -7.67 -3.92 8.38
C LEU A 136 -8.00 -2.64 9.16
N VAL A 137 -8.02 -1.51 8.47
CA VAL A 137 -8.29 -0.19 9.04
C VAL A 137 -9.49 0.44 8.36
N GLU A 138 -10.39 1.02 9.15
CA GLU A 138 -11.46 1.86 8.64
C GLU A 138 -10.93 3.29 8.43
N TYR A 139 -10.78 3.68 7.17
CA TYR A 139 -10.26 5.00 6.81
C TYR A 139 -11.37 6.02 6.58
N GLY A 140 -11.13 7.24 7.00
CA GLY A 140 -11.87 8.44 6.66
C GLY A 140 -11.35 9.10 5.38
N TYR A 141 -12.23 9.79 4.68
CA TYR A 141 -11.92 10.53 3.45
C TYR A 141 -12.33 11.99 3.62
N ASP A 142 -11.35 12.88 3.75
CA ASP A 142 -11.50 14.32 3.70
C ASP A 142 -11.39 14.76 2.24
N GLY A 143 -12.53 15.09 1.62
CA GLY A 143 -12.61 15.44 0.21
C GLY A 143 -11.68 16.60 -0.22
N ASP A 144 -11.43 16.61 -1.52
CA ASP A 144 -10.90 17.73 -2.33
C ASP A 144 -9.45 18.18 -2.09
N HIS A 145 -8.57 17.31 -1.64
CA HIS A 145 -7.14 17.62 -1.63
C HIS A 145 -6.39 16.64 -2.54
N GLU A 146 -5.76 17.18 -3.58
CA GLU A 146 -4.83 16.38 -4.37
C GLU A 146 -3.64 16.02 -3.49
N PRO A 147 -3.26 14.73 -3.40
CA PRO A 147 -2.12 14.32 -2.62
C PRO A 147 -0.82 14.97 -3.14
N GLU A 148 -0.19 15.77 -2.29
CA GLU A 148 1.02 16.52 -2.61
C GLU A 148 2.27 15.62 -2.64
N ASN A 149 2.23 14.44 -2.02
CA ASN A 149 3.40 13.58 -1.90
C ASN A 149 3.52 12.57 -3.07
N PRO A 150 4.49 12.74 -4.00
CA PRO A 150 4.66 11.82 -5.12
C PRO A 150 5.27 10.48 -4.71
N MET A 151 5.77 10.29 -3.48
CA MET A 151 6.69 9.20 -3.12
C MET A 151 6.20 7.78 -3.47
N PHE A 152 4.88 7.52 -3.47
CA PHE A 152 4.33 6.21 -3.85
C PHE A 152 4.09 6.02 -5.35
N GLU A 153 3.90 7.10 -6.11
CA GLU A 153 3.95 7.05 -7.57
C GLU A 153 5.31 6.56 -8.05
N TRP A 154 6.38 6.86 -7.30
CA TRP A 154 7.74 6.42 -7.64
C TRP A 154 7.99 4.93 -7.41
N ILE A 155 7.39 4.32 -6.39
CA ILE A 155 7.70 2.94 -5.97
C ILE A 155 6.80 1.91 -6.67
N HIS A 156 5.50 2.19 -6.79
CA HIS A 156 4.53 1.25 -7.37
C HIS A 156 3.91 1.73 -8.67
N GLY A 157 4.20 2.96 -9.11
CA GLY A 157 3.56 3.56 -10.28
C GLY A 157 2.08 3.86 -10.07
N ILE A 158 1.59 3.85 -8.82
CA ILE A 158 0.18 4.07 -8.47
C ILE A 158 0.01 5.52 -8.03
N PRO A 159 -0.81 6.32 -8.75
CA PRO A 159 -1.24 7.63 -8.31
C PRO A 159 -1.92 7.56 -6.93
N ALA A 160 -1.64 8.53 -6.08
CA ALA A 160 -2.26 8.57 -4.75
C ALA A 160 -3.79 8.77 -4.83
N THR A 161 -4.29 9.50 -5.84
CA THR A 161 -5.71 9.56 -6.18
C THR A 161 -6.31 8.17 -6.42
N PHE A 162 -5.57 7.29 -7.08
CA PHE A 162 -6.02 5.92 -7.38
C PHE A 162 -6.05 5.05 -6.12
N LEU A 163 -5.09 5.23 -5.21
CA LEU A 163 -5.11 4.58 -3.90
C LEU A 163 -6.33 4.97 -3.07
N GLU A 164 -6.69 6.26 -3.08
CA GLU A 164 -7.87 6.73 -2.37
C GLU A 164 -9.17 6.16 -2.96
N VAL A 165 -9.31 6.19 -4.29
CA VAL A 165 -10.45 5.57 -4.97
C VAL A 165 -10.55 4.09 -4.64
N MET A 166 -9.44 3.34 -4.70
CA MET A 166 -9.42 1.92 -4.31
C MET A 166 -9.85 1.72 -2.86
N ALA A 167 -9.35 2.54 -1.93
CA ALA A 167 -9.72 2.47 -0.53
C ALA A 167 -11.23 2.69 -0.33
N GLN A 168 -11.82 3.68 -1.00
CA GLN A 168 -13.26 3.94 -0.92
C GLN A 168 -14.10 2.78 -1.48
N ILE A 169 -13.70 2.20 -2.61
CA ILE A 169 -14.36 1.02 -3.19
C ILE A 169 -14.28 -0.15 -2.20
N ASN A 170 -13.11 -0.39 -1.60
CA ASN A 170 -12.89 -1.43 -0.59
C ASN A 170 -13.80 -1.23 0.63
N SER A 171 -13.86 -0.01 1.16
CA SER A 171 -14.72 0.37 2.28
C SER A 171 -16.21 0.18 1.96
N ARG A 172 -16.64 0.42 0.72
CA ARG A 172 -18.02 0.18 0.30
C ARG A 172 -18.37 -1.31 0.32
N ARG A 173 -17.47 -2.17 -0.20
CA ARG A 173 -17.66 -3.63 -0.22
C ARG A 173 -17.84 -4.24 1.18
N THR A 174 -17.20 -3.65 2.19
CA THR A 174 -17.25 -4.13 3.57
C THR A 174 -18.37 -3.48 4.40
N GLY A 175 -19.18 -2.59 3.81
CA GLY A 175 -20.26 -1.89 4.51
C GLY A 175 -19.77 -0.88 5.54
N SER A 176 -18.71 -0.13 5.22
CA SER A 176 -18.14 0.89 6.09
C SER A 176 -19.19 1.92 6.55
N ARG A 177 -18.97 2.45 7.76
CA ARG A 177 -19.81 3.48 8.39
C ARG A 177 -19.34 4.89 8.06
N VAL A 178 -18.20 5.02 7.40
CA VAL A 178 -17.61 6.28 6.95
C VAL A 178 -18.43 6.82 5.77
N ARG A 179 -18.51 8.16 5.65
CA ARG A 179 -19.03 8.80 4.45
C ARG A 179 -18.11 8.50 3.26
N LEU A 180 -18.65 7.87 2.22
CA LEU A 180 -17.94 7.56 0.98
C LEU A 180 -18.52 8.42 -0.15
N ASP A 181 -17.68 8.73 -1.14
CA ASP A 181 -18.15 9.30 -2.40
C ASP A 181 -19.01 8.28 -3.14
N ASP A 182 -19.94 8.73 -3.99
CA ASP A 182 -20.72 7.83 -4.84
C ASP A 182 -19.86 7.24 -5.97
N TRP A 183 -20.37 6.20 -6.63
CA TRP A 183 -19.59 5.51 -7.65
C TRP A 183 -19.35 6.39 -8.89
N GLN A 184 -20.28 7.29 -9.22
CA GLN A 184 -20.11 8.23 -10.33
C GLN A 184 -18.98 9.23 -10.06
N THR A 185 -18.91 9.78 -8.85
CA THR A 185 -17.88 10.71 -8.40
C THR A 185 -16.51 10.04 -8.43
N LEU A 186 -16.43 8.78 -7.97
CA LEU A 186 -15.19 8.01 -8.05
C LEU A 186 -14.78 7.72 -9.50
N GLU A 187 -15.73 7.37 -10.37
CA GLU A 187 -15.47 7.16 -11.79
C GLU A 187 -14.99 8.44 -12.47
N GLU A 188 -15.70 9.56 -12.28
CA GLU A 188 -15.31 10.87 -12.80
C GLU A 188 -13.90 11.24 -12.35
N ARG A 189 -13.56 11.04 -11.06
CA ARG A 189 -12.21 11.28 -10.55
C ARG A 189 -11.16 10.46 -11.28
N VAL A 190 -11.44 9.20 -11.62
CA VAL A 190 -10.52 8.33 -12.38
C VAL A 190 -10.43 8.74 -13.86
N LEU A 191 -11.54 9.17 -14.47
CA LEU A 191 -11.58 9.60 -15.88
C LEU A 191 -10.92 10.96 -16.11
N PHE A 192 -11.09 11.90 -15.19
CA PHE A 192 -10.51 13.25 -15.28
C PHE A 192 -9.08 13.34 -14.75
N TRP A 193 -8.59 12.30 -14.04
CA TRP A 193 -7.20 12.24 -13.60
C TRP A 193 -6.26 12.34 -14.80
N LYS A 194 -5.20 13.14 -14.65
CA LYS A 194 -4.16 13.30 -15.67
C LYS A 194 -2.82 12.91 -15.09
N SER A 195 -2.05 12.14 -15.86
CA SER A 195 -0.67 11.84 -15.51
C SER A 195 0.17 13.12 -15.50
N ARG A 196 0.88 13.35 -14.39
CA ARG A 196 1.90 14.41 -14.29
C ARG A 196 3.04 14.21 -15.30
N TYR A 197 3.31 12.97 -15.68
CA TYR A 197 4.35 12.61 -16.66
C TYR A 197 3.90 12.84 -18.10
N ALA A 198 2.59 12.88 -18.37
CA ALA A 198 2.05 13.20 -19.69
C ALA A 198 2.17 14.70 -20.04
N MET A 199 2.31 15.58 -19.04
CA MET A 199 2.44 17.02 -19.24
C MET A 199 3.89 17.51 -19.41
N LEU A 200 4.89 16.66 -19.15
CA LEU A 200 6.29 17.08 -19.17
C LEU A 200 6.94 17.06 -20.57
N ASN A 201 6.30 16.44 -21.57
CA ASN A 201 6.88 16.28 -22.91
C ASN A 201 5.84 16.60 -24.01
N ASP A 202 6.07 17.66 -24.80
CA ASP A 202 5.30 17.96 -26.03
C ASP A 202 5.51 16.93 -27.16
N ALA A 203 6.41 15.95 -26.97
CA ALA A 203 6.48 14.75 -27.78
C ALA A 203 7.09 13.61 -26.95
N PRO A 204 6.35 12.51 -26.68
CA PRO A 204 6.92 11.35 -25.99
C PRO A 204 8.01 10.74 -26.89
N VAL A 205 9.27 10.78 -26.42
CA VAL A 205 10.36 10.03 -27.05
C VAL A 205 10.16 8.56 -26.69
N PRO A 206 9.92 7.66 -27.66
CA PRO A 206 9.79 6.24 -27.37
C PRO A 206 11.08 5.71 -26.74
N GLY A 207 10.96 5.12 -25.55
CA GLY A 207 12.09 4.63 -24.75
C GLY A 207 12.54 5.54 -23.61
N SER A 208 11.79 6.60 -23.27
CA SER A 208 11.99 7.34 -22.02
C SER A 208 11.28 6.68 -20.84
N ASP A 209 11.88 6.77 -19.64
CA ASP A 209 11.29 6.30 -18.38
C ASP A 209 9.88 6.88 -18.13
N ASP A 210 9.58 8.07 -18.67
CA ASP A 210 8.28 8.72 -18.54
C ASP A 210 7.18 8.00 -19.32
N ALA A 211 7.48 7.50 -20.53
CA ALA A 211 6.50 6.78 -21.34
C ALA A 211 6.08 5.46 -20.67
N GLU A 212 7.04 4.76 -20.04
CA GLU A 212 6.77 3.55 -19.26
C GLU A 212 5.91 3.85 -18.03
N ARG A 213 6.20 4.94 -17.31
CA ARG A 213 5.41 5.37 -16.15
C ARG A 213 3.98 5.73 -16.54
N VAL A 214 3.79 6.46 -17.64
CA VAL A 214 2.44 6.77 -18.16
C VAL A 214 1.70 5.47 -18.48
N ALA A 215 2.35 4.51 -19.15
CA ALA A 215 1.72 3.23 -19.47
C ALA A 215 1.29 2.44 -18.22
N VAL A 216 2.13 2.41 -17.17
CA VAL A 216 1.80 1.77 -15.88
C VAL A 216 0.60 2.47 -15.24
N GLN A 217 0.60 3.80 -15.20
CA GLN A 217 -0.49 4.58 -14.62
C GLN A 217 -1.80 4.39 -15.39
N GLU A 218 -1.75 4.37 -16.72
CA GLU A 218 -2.91 4.04 -17.55
C GLU A 218 -3.41 2.62 -17.28
N GLY A 219 -2.53 1.65 -17.06
CA GLY A 219 -2.91 0.31 -16.62
C GLY A 219 -3.69 0.32 -15.31
N TRP A 220 -3.24 1.10 -14.33
CA TRP A 220 -3.97 1.30 -13.07
C TRP A 220 -5.32 1.98 -13.27
N ARG A 221 -5.40 2.98 -14.17
CA ARG A 221 -6.65 3.67 -14.50
C ARG A 221 -7.69 2.68 -15.03
N HIS A 222 -7.32 1.82 -15.98
CA HIS A 222 -8.23 0.80 -16.52
C HIS A 222 -8.64 -0.23 -15.47
N LEU A 223 -7.69 -0.71 -14.65
CA LEU A 223 -7.98 -1.63 -13.56
C LEU A 223 -9.00 -1.04 -12.59
N LEU A 224 -8.84 0.23 -12.22
CA LEU A 224 -9.74 0.93 -11.31
C LEU A 224 -11.14 1.09 -11.88
N LEU A 225 -11.27 1.47 -13.16
CA LEU A 225 -12.56 1.56 -13.82
C LEU A 225 -13.28 0.20 -13.78
N ILE A 226 -12.59 -0.89 -14.10
CA ILE A 226 -13.15 -2.25 -13.94
C ILE A 226 -13.57 -2.51 -12.49
N TYR A 227 -12.72 -2.13 -11.54
CA TYR A 227 -12.93 -2.39 -10.12
C TYR A 227 -14.17 -1.67 -9.54
N ILE A 228 -14.45 -0.45 -9.99
CA ILE A 228 -15.64 0.33 -9.64
C ILE A 228 -16.92 -0.44 -9.99
N TYR A 229 -16.96 -1.07 -11.16
CA TYR A 229 -18.13 -1.81 -11.66
C TYR A 229 -18.25 -3.25 -11.14
N MET A 230 -17.26 -3.75 -10.40
CA MET A 230 -17.31 -5.07 -9.76
C MET A 230 -17.97 -5.06 -8.37
N VAL A 231 -18.49 -3.91 -7.92
CA VAL A 231 -19.13 -3.71 -6.60
C VAL A 231 -20.63 -3.61 -6.71
#